data_AF-S9QRK3-F1
#
_entry.id   AF-S9QRK3-F1
#
_cell.length_a   1.000
_cell.length_b   1.000
_cell.length_c   1.000
_cell.angle_alpha   90.00
_cell.angle_beta   90.00
_cell.angle_gamma   90.00
#
_symmetry.space_group_name_H-M   'P 1'
#
loop_
_entity.id
_entity.type
_entity.pdbx_description
1 polymer ?
#
loop_
_entity_poly.entity_id
_entity_poly.type
_entity_poly.pdbx_seq_one_letter_code
_entity_poly.pdbx_strand_id
1 'polypeptide(L)'
;MLAQGDLARIDPADGVDLLVISALPDDYTPTPTSLVGQLAARGISVARLGALKARDLRETTGAWLSHPVEEAGFGRLVCFEPGWIGDPPQVVGQLFRALFPFLDEAEDQVIAMPLISSGDAGWPAEAMMPPLLDAAVEWLRLGLPVRTLYIVARNAPQIERMREAFETKRREEAPEVFERRSAASSAEAMPSPMSAPLPKASRTPFSIAALIGLAATVMGASLAVVFLSGGSVIWALVPLLLATIFLAAWLLSSSGGGAPAPAPAEAPRVPEDWDAPLDGPPAKQVFLSFSSRDAEAADRIAQAFREVAPEVEVFDFRRDIEIGVSYQRRIDAALKECEHALCLLSPDYMSSGECEEELMVARLRNKRMGFEFLWPVYWRGLPGDLEDWIMILNLADCREEDAGELDATARRLAARLVPAQPGPVAGPPPRG
;
A
#
# COMPACT_ATOMS: atom_id res chain seq x y z
N MET A 1 7.13 10.52 -11.86
CA MET A 1 7.51 11.00 -13.22
C MET A 1 7.11 12.46 -13.34
N LEU A 2 7.91 13.26 -14.05
CA LEU A 2 7.56 14.63 -14.42
C LEU A 2 7.15 14.64 -15.90
N ALA A 3 5.97 15.21 -16.21
CA ALA A 3 5.45 15.28 -17.57
C ALA A 3 4.90 16.68 -17.89
N GLN A 4 4.78 17.00 -19.19
CA GLN A 4 4.05 18.17 -19.66
C GLN A 4 2.80 17.68 -20.38
N GLY A 5 1.64 18.22 -20.04
CA GLY A 5 0.39 17.77 -20.64
C GLY A 5 -0.83 18.54 -20.16
N ASP A 6 -1.98 18.19 -20.75
CA ASP A 6 -3.29 18.66 -20.34
C ASP A 6 -3.98 17.56 -19.55
N LEU A 7 -4.11 17.74 -18.24
CA LEU A 7 -4.76 16.77 -17.34
C LEU A 7 -6.26 16.61 -17.60
N ALA A 8 -6.88 17.48 -18.40
CA ALA A 8 -8.24 17.28 -18.90
C ALA A 8 -8.28 16.45 -20.20
N ARG A 9 -7.13 16.00 -20.70
CA ARG A 9 -6.96 15.19 -21.93
C ARG A 9 -5.89 14.13 -21.72
N ILE A 10 -6.16 13.23 -20.78
CA ILE A 10 -5.30 12.07 -20.52
C ILE A 10 -5.55 11.02 -21.61
N ASP A 11 -4.49 10.44 -22.17
CA ASP A 11 -4.62 9.33 -23.10
C ASP A 11 -5.01 8.07 -22.31
N PRO A 12 -6.11 7.36 -22.65
CA PRO A 12 -6.44 6.09 -21.98
C PRO A 12 -5.29 5.08 -21.97
N ALA A 13 -4.36 5.15 -22.93
CA ALA A 13 -3.15 4.31 -22.96
C ALA A 13 -2.18 4.58 -21.80
N ASP A 14 -2.23 5.77 -21.18
CA ASP A 14 -1.44 6.09 -19.98
C ASP A 14 -1.95 5.34 -18.73
N GLY A 15 -3.18 4.80 -18.79
CA GLY A 15 -3.76 3.95 -17.75
C GLY A 15 -3.85 4.62 -16.39
N VAL A 16 -4.25 5.90 -16.35
CA VAL A 16 -4.38 6.67 -15.11
C VAL A 16 -5.59 6.20 -14.31
N ASP A 17 -5.35 5.61 -13.13
CA ASP A 17 -6.42 5.14 -12.24
C ASP A 17 -7.07 6.30 -11.50
N LEU A 18 -6.25 7.24 -10.99
CA LEU A 18 -6.69 8.38 -10.20
C LEU A 18 -6.15 9.70 -10.76
N LEU A 19 -7.07 10.61 -11.10
CA LEU A 19 -6.76 12.01 -11.32
C LEU A 19 -6.96 12.80 -10.03
N VAL A 20 -5.91 13.45 -9.54
CA VAL A 20 -5.98 14.33 -8.38
C VAL A 20 -6.17 15.77 -8.83
N ILE A 21 -7.14 16.45 -8.23
CA ILE A 21 -7.34 17.90 -8.38
C ILE A 21 -7.34 18.57 -7.01
N SER A 22 -7.17 19.89 -6.97
CA SER A 22 -7.40 20.69 -5.76
C SER A 22 -8.50 21.73 -5.99
N ALA A 23 -9.34 21.94 -4.99
CA ALA A 23 -10.39 22.96 -5.01
C ALA A 23 -10.51 23.65 -3.65
N LEU A 24 -11.18 24.80 -3.62
CA LEU A 24 -11.63 25.39 -2.37
C LEU A 24 -12.81 24.56 -1.82
N PRO A 25 -12.99 24.47 -0.50
CA PRO A 25 -14.08 23.71 0.10
C PRO A 25 -15.45 24.08 -0.51
N ASP A 26 -16.11 23.08 -1.10
CA ASP A 26 -17.42 23.19 -1.76
C ASP A 26 -17.49 24.20 -2.94
N ASP A 27 -16.37 24.74 -3.42
CA ASP A 27 -16.33 25.65 -4.57
C ASP A 27 -15.65 24.99 -5.78
N TYR A 28 -16.51 24.53 -6.70
CA TYR A 28 -16.14 23.91 -7.97
C TYR A 28 -16.47 24.81 -9.16
N THR A 29 -16.53 26.12 -8.95
CA THR A 29 -16.88 27.05 -10.01
C THR A 29 -15.85 26.97 -11.14
N PRO A 30 -16.26 26.60 -12.38
CA PRO A 30 -15.34 26.54 -13.51
C PRO A 30 -14.72 27.91 -13.78
N THR A 31 -13.38 27.98 -13.81
CA THR A 31 -12.65 29.18 -14.24
C THR A 31 -11.78 28.86 -15.46
N PRO A 32 -11.47 29.82 -16.34
CA PRO A 32 -10.63 29.56 -17.51
C PRO A 32 -9.21 29.06 -17.18
N THR A 33 -8.74 29.33 -15.95
CA THR A 33 -7.39 28.98 -15.49
C THR A 33 -7.35 27.73 -14.62
N SER A 34 -8.47 27.25 -14.08
CA SER A 34 -8.48 26.06 -13.22
C SER A 34 -8.58 24.76 -14.01
N LEU A 35 -8.07 23.67 -13.41
CA LEU A 35 -8.28 22.32 -13.95
C LEU A 35 -9.77 21.96 -13.93
N VAL A 36 -10.54 22.48 -12.96
CA VAL A 36 -12.00 22.35 -12.91
C VAL A 36 -12.66 22.92 -14.18
N GLY A 37 -12.23 24.09 -14.65
CA GLY A 37 -12.73 24.66 -15.90
C GLY A 37 -12.32 23.88 -17.13
N GLN A 38 -11.11 23.31 -17.15
CA GLN A 38 -10.64 22.47 -18.25
C GLN A 38 -11.44 21.17 -18.36
N LEU A 39 -11.73 20.52 -17.23
CA LEU A 39 -12.60 19.35 -17.14
C LEU A 39 -14.04 19.70 -17.58
N ALA A 40 -14.58 20.84 -17.14
CA ALA A 40 -15.91 21.30 -17.53
C ALA A 40 -16.02 21.52 -19.05
N ALA A 41 -14.98 22.05 -19.70
CA ALA A 41 -14.90 22.21 -21.16
C ALA A 41 -14.82 20.88 -21.94
N ARG A 42 -14.70 19.75 -21.23
CA ARG A 42 -14.78 18.38 -21.76
C ARG A 42 -16.08 17.67 -21.38
N GLY A 43 -16.99 18.35 -20.69
CA GLY A 43 -18.23 17.77 -20.20
C GLY A 43 -18.13 17.09 -18.83
N ILE A 44 -16.97 17.14 -18.18
CA ILE A 44 -16.77 16.57 -16.84
C ILE A 44 -17.03 17.65 -15.80
N SER A 45 -18.21 17.60 -15.16
CA SER A 45 -18.59 18.56 -14.12
C SER A 45 -18.09 18.10 -12.75
N VAL A 46 -17.04 18.74 -12.23
CA VAL A 46 -16.54 18.48 -10.87
C VAL A 46 -17.62 18.75 -9.82
N ALA A 47 -18.45 19.80 -10.00
CA ALA A 47 -19.59 20.07 -9.13
C ALA A 47 -20.59 18.89 -9.07
N ARG A 48 -20.87 18.25 -10.21
CA ARG A 48 -21.74 17.07 -10.25
C ARG A 48 -21.08 15.86 -9.59
N LEU A 49 -19.78 15.65 -9.82
CA LEU A 49 -19.01 14.58 -9.16
C LEU A 49 -18.97 14.80 -7.64
N GLY A 50 -18.80 16.04 -7.20
CA GLY A 50 -18.83 16.44 -5.80
C GLY A 50 -20.23 16.36 -5.15
N ALA A 51 -21.30 16.39 -5.93
CA ALA A 51 -22.65 16.11 -5.43
C ALA A 51 -22.96 14.59 -5.34
N LEU A 52 -22.20 13.78 -6.08
CA LEU A 52 -22.37 12.32 -6.20
C LEU A 52 -21.06 11.61 -5.83
N LYS A 53 -20.47 12.01 -4.70
CA LYS A 53 -19.20 11.43 -4.20
C LYS A 53 -19.41 9.95 -3.90
N ALA A 54 -18.46 9.11 -4.32
CA ALA A 54 -18.44 7.71 -3.92
C ALA A 54 -17.99 7.56 -2.46
N ARG A 55 -17.06 8.42 -2.02
CA ARG A 55 -16.60 8.54 -0.63
C ARG A 55 -16.29 10.00 -0.33
N ASP A 56 -16.77 10.51 0.80
CA ASP A 56 -16.46 11.86 1.28
C ASP A 56 -15.69 11.76 2.60
N LEU A 57 -14.41 12.10 2.57
CA LEU A 57 -13.51 12.09 3.73
C LEU A 57 -12.95 13.50 3.98
N ARG A 58 -13.66 14.55 3.55
CA ARG A 58 -13.17 15.92 3.70
C ARG A 58 -12.96 16.34 5.15
N GLU A 59 -13.76 15.80 6.07
CA GLU A 59 -13.63 16.11 7.50
C GLU A 59 -12.35 15.51 8.12
N THR A 60 -11.92 14.34 7.64
CA THR A 60 -10.76 13.62 8.20
C THR A 60 -9.49 13.89 7.42
N THR A 61 -9.54 13.79 6.09
CA THR A 61 -8.36 13.87 5.24
C THR A 61 -8.34 15.08 4.31
N GLY A 62 -9.41 15.87 4.28
CA GLY A 62 -9.53 16.99 3.36
C GLY A 62 -9.72 16.55 1.91
N ALA A 63 -10.23 15.34 1.63
CA ALA A 63 -10.48 14.91 0.26
C ALA A 63 -11.71 14.02 0.08
N TRP A 64 -12.17 13.92 -1.16
CA TRP A 64 -13.22 12.98 -1.56
C TRP A 64 -12.92 12.30 -2.89
N LEU A 65 -13.57 11.16 -3.11
CA LEU A 65 -13.45 10.31 -4.29
C LEU A 65 -14.75 10.27 -5.07
N SER A 66 -14.67 10.45 -6.38
CA SER A 66 -15.80 10.27 -7.31
C SER A 66 -16.09 8.80 -7.61
N HIS A 67 -17.31 8.54 -8.10
CA HIS A 67 -17.57 7.33 -8.88
C HIS A 67 -16.74 7.31 -10.18
N PRO A 68 -16.59 6.14 -10.84
CA PRO A 68 -15.90 6.06 -12.13
C PRO A 68 -16.36 7.11 -13.12
N VAL A 69 -15.41 7.73 -13.83
CA VAL A 69 -15.69 8.80 -14.78
C VAL A 69 -15.50 8.26 -16.20
N GLU A 70 -16.61 8.04 -16.89
CA GLU A 70 -16.59 7.53 -18.26
C GLU A 70 -15.98 8.56 -19.23
N GLU A 71 -15.26 8.06 -20.24
CA GLU A 71 -14.69 8.84 -21.35
C GLU A 71 -13.71 9.96 -20.95
N ALA A 72 -13.14 9.89 -19.74
CA ALA A 72 -12.28 10.94 -19.19
C ALA A 72 -10.77 10.72 -19.38
N GLY A 73 -10.38 9.51 -19.83
CA GLY A 73 -8.97 9.10 -19.91
C GLY A 73 -8.34 8.70 -18.56
N PHE A 74 -9.11 8.81 -17.46
CA PHE A 74 -8.75 8.34 -16.13
C PHE A 74 -9.92 7.59 -15.48
N GLY A 75 -9.63 6.73 -14.50
CA GLY A 75 -10.64 5.90 -13.83
C GLY A 75 -11.56 6.69 -12.89
N ARG A 76 -10.97 7.36 -11.88
CA ARG A 76 -11.68 8.17 -10.88
C ARG A 76 -10.96 9.48 -10.60
N LEU A 77 -11.70 10.46 -10.12
CA LEU A 77 -11.19 11.74 -9.63
C LEU A 77 -11.15 11.76 -8.10
N VAL A 78 -10.02 12.15 -7.55
CA VAL A 78 -9.83 12.54 -6.14
C VAL A 78 -9.74 14.06 -6.08
N CYS A 79 -10.60 14.70 -5.29
CA CYS A 79 -10.54 16.14 -5.08
C CYS A 79 -9.98 16.43 -3.69
N PHE A 80 -8.87 17.15 -3.64
CA PHE A 80 -8.23 17.64 -2.44
C PHE A 80 -8.77 19.04 -2.08
N GLU A 81 -9.52 19.09 -1.00
CA GLU A 81 -10.19 20.25 -0.40
C GLU A 81 -9.80 20.37 1.07
N PRO A 82 -8.55 20.76 1.37
CA PRO A 82 -8.16 20.99 2.74
C PRO A 82 -8.97 22.18 3.29
N GLY A 83 -9.52 22.02 4.51
CA GLY A 83 -10.22 23.10 5.22
C GLY A 83 -9.30 24.29 5.57
N TRP A 84 -7.98 24.06 5.56
CA TRP A 84 -6.96 25.07 5.76
C TRP A 84 -5.71 24.76 4.92
N ILE A 85 -5.22 25.75 4.18
CA ILE A 85 -3.98 25.66 3.41
C ILE A 85 -2.85 26.25 4.26
N GLY A 86 -1.98 25.37 4.77
CA GLY A 86 -0.76 25.75 5.49
C GLY A 86 0.43 26.04 4.58
N ASP A 87 1.64 25.97 5.14
CA ASP A 87 2.87 26.11 4.37
C ASP A 87 3.08 24.93 3.40
N PRO A 88 3.86 25.09 2.32
CA PRO A 88 4.07 24.06 1.29
C PRO A 88 4.34 22.64 1.80
N PRO A 89 5.21 22.41 2.82
CA PRO A 89 5.46 21.06 3.34
C PRO A 89 4.22 20.41 3.97
N GLN A 90 3.40 21.21 4.67
CA GLN A 90 2.19 20.73 5.35
C GLN A 90 1.11 20.33 4.34
N VAL A 91 0.88 21.17 3.32
CA VAL A 91 -0.12 20.92 2.27
C VAL A 91 0.23 19.66 1.48
N VAL A 92 1.51 19.45 1.20
CA VAL A 92 2.00 18.26 0.53
C VAL A 92 1.79 16.99 1.37
N GLY A 93 2.14 17.04 2.66
CA GLY A 93 1.94 15.90 3.55
C GLY A 93 0.46 15.51 3.65
N GLN A 94 -0.42 16.52 3.79
CA GLN A 94 -1.87 16.33 3.77
C GLN A 94 -2.35 15.71 2.46
N LEU A 95 -1.81 16.11 1.31
CA LEU A 95 -2.19 15.53 0.03
C LEU A 95 -1.95 14.00 -0.03
N PHE A 96 -0.75 13.54 0.34
CA PHE A 96 -0.43 12.12 0.29
C PHE A 96 -1.22 11.31 1.32
N ARG A 97 -1.43 11.87 2.51
CA ARG A 97 -2.34 11.30 3.53
C ARG A 97 -3.76 11.17 2.99
N ALA A 98 -4.25 12.21 2.31
CA ALA A 98 -5.58 12.24 1.74
C ALA A 98 -5.78 11.23 0.61
N LEU A 99 -4.73 10.87 -0.11
CA LEU A 99 -4.80 9.84 -1.15
C LEU A 99 -4.92 8.44 -0.59
N PHE A 100 -4.33 8.16 0.57
CA PHE A 100 -4.17 6.81 1.10
C PHE A 100 -5.48 6.01 1.24
N PRO A 101 -6.61 6.58 1.74
CA PRO A 101 -7.89 5.88 1.80
C PRO A 101 -8.58 5.68 0.44
N PHE A 102 -8.01 6.18 -0.64
CA PHE A 102 -8.55 6.00 -1.99
C PHE A 102 -7.73 5.03 -2.82
N LEU A 103 -6.60 4.57 -2.28
CA LEU A 103 -5.76 3.63 -2.99
C LEU A 103 -6.22 2.19 -2.82
N ASP A 104 -6.07 1.41 -3.88
CA ASP A 104 -6.29 -0.02 -3.85
C ASP A 104 -5.13 -0.71 -3.14
N GLU A 105 -5.44 -1.64 -2.23
CA GLU A 105 -4.42 -2.39 -1.53
C GLU A 105 -3.91 -3.60 -2.34
N ALA A 106 -4.67 -4.07 -3.32
CA ALA A 106 -4.33 -5.25 -4.11
C ALA A 106 -3.44 -4.93 -5.30
N GLU A 107 -3.53 -3.72 -5.86
CA GLU A 107 -2.85 -3.33 -7.10
C GLU A 107 -2.21 -1.96 -6.98
N ASP A 108 -0.98 -1.84 -7.49
CA ASP A 108 -0.28 -0.56 -7.55
C ASP A 108 -0.89 0.35 -8.62
N GLN A 109 -1.35 1.52 -8.22
CA GLN A 109 -2.10 2.42 -9.09
C GLN A 109 -1.23 3.47 -9.80
N VAL A 110 -1.75 3.99 -10.90
CA VAL A 110 -1.22 5.15 -11.62
C VAL A 110 -2.00 6.39 -11.23
N ILE A 111 -1.29 7.37 -10.71
CA ILE A 111 -1.87 8.63 -10.26
C ILE A 111 -1.35 9.76 -11.15
N ALA A 112 -2.23 10.64 -11.61
CA ALA A 112 -1.86 11.88 -12.26
C ALA A 112 -2.35 13.09 -11.46
N MET A 113 -1.48 14.07 -11.28
CA MET A 113 -1.81 15.28 -10.53
C MET A 113 -1.08 16.51 -11.09
N PRO A 114 -1.66 17.71 -10.97
CA PRO A 114 -0.92 18.95 -11.22
C PRO A 114 0.04 19.22 -10.07
N LEU A 115 0.93 20.19 -10.23
CA LEU A 115 1.64 20.77 -9.09
C LEU A 115 0.64 21.55 -8.22
N ILE A 116 0.15 20.92 -7.15
CA ILE A 116 -0.86 21.47 -6.24
C ILE A 116 -0.40 22.82 -5.68
N SER A 117 -1.37 23.72 -5.46
CA SER A 117 -1.17 25.08 -4.93
C SER A 117 -0.32 26.06 -5.80
N SER A 118 0.26 25.62 -6.92
CA SER A 118 1.07 26.48 -7.81
C SER A 118 0.28 27.20 -8.91
N GLY A 119 -1.03 26.93 -9.01
CA GLY A 119 -1.95 27.58 -9.94
C GLY A 119 -2.54 28.87 -9.37
N ASP A 120 -3.87 28.93 -9.26
CA ASP A 120 -4.60 30.11 -8.78
C ASP A 120 -4.27 30.47 -7.31
N ALA A 121 -3.75 29.52 -6.52
CA ALA A 121 -3.25 29.76 -5.17
C ALA A 121 -1.87 30.45 -5.12
N GLY A 122 -1.16 30.56 -6.25
CA GLY A 122 -0.03 31.47 -6.42
C GLY A 122 1.31 31.04 -5.81
N TRP A 123 1.45 29.82 -5.28
CA TRP A 123 2.73 29.36 -4.77
C TRP A 123 3.76 29.15 -5.90
N PRO A 124 5.02 29.62 -5.74
CA PRO A 124 6.06 29.36 -6.71
C PRO A 124 6.29 27.85 -6.87
N ALA A 125 6.46 27.39 -8.12
CA ALA A 125 6.67 25.98 -8.40
C ALA A 125 7.93 25.45 -7.71
N GLU A 126 8.97 26.28 -7.64
CA GLU A 126 10.26 26.03 -7.00
C GLU A 126 10.15 25.85 -5.49
N ALA A 127 9.14 26.46 -4.85
CA ALA A 127 8.87 26.30 -3.42
C ALA A 127 8.04 25.04 -3.13
N MET A 128 7.15 24.65 -4.04
CA MET A 128 6.29 23.47 -3.89
C MET A 128 6.98 22.16 -4.29
N MET A 129 7.90 22.21 -5.26
CA MET A 129 8.46 21.00 -5.87
C MET A 129 9.34 20.18 -4.91
N PRO A 130 10.31 20.76 -4.18
CA PRO A 130 11.12 20.00 -3.22
C PRO A 130 10.29 19.27 -2.14
N PRO A 131 9.39 19.94 -1.38
CA PRO A 131 8.59 19.24 -0.36
C PRO A 131 7.69 18.18 -0.99
N LEU A 132 7.11 18.45 -2.17
CA LEU A 132 6.31 17.47 -2.91
C LEU A 132 7.10 16.20 -3.22
N LEU A 133 8.33 16.33 -3.69
CA LEU A 133 9.18 15.20 -4.00
C LEU A 133 9.68 14.47 -2.77
N ASP A 134 10.04 15.20 -1.71
CA ASP A 134 10.46 14.61 -0.44
C ASP A 134 9.36 13.72 0.13
N ALA A 135 8.15 14.25 0.24
CA ALA A 135 7.00 13.48 0.70
C ALA A 135 6.67 12.33 -0.25
N ALA A 136 6.64 12.56 -1.57
CA ALA A 136 6.36 11.49 -2.53
C ALA A 136 7.34 10.32 -2.39
N VAL A 137 8.63 10.62 -2.29
CA VAL A 137 9.68 9.61 -2.11
C VAL A 137 9.50 8.89 -0.79
N GLU A 138 9.25 9.61 0.30
CA GLU A 138 9.02 9.02 1.62
C GLU A 138 7.82 8.07 1.61
N TRP A 139 6.67 8.50 1.12
CA TRP A 139 5.46 7.67 1.03
C TRP A 139 5.66 6.45 0.12
N LEU A 140 6.33 6.62 -1.03
CA LEU A 140 6.68 5.49 -1.90
C LEU A 140 7.69 4.54 -1.21
N ARG A 141 8.67 5.07 -0.48
CA ARG A 141 9.60 4.28 0.35
C ARG A 141 8.87 3.54 1.44
N LEU A 142 7.83 4.11 2.03
CA LEU A 142 6.96 3.49 3.01
C LEU A 142 6.01 2.47 2.37
N GLY A 143 5.78 2.51 1.05
CA GLY A 143 5.11 1.44 0.30
C GLY A 143 3.72 1.78 -0.17
N LEU A 144 3.43 3.07 -0.32
CA LEU A 144 2.23 3.55 -0.96
C LEU A 144 1.98 2.76 -2.26
N PRO A 145 0.81 2.14 -2.47
CA PRO A 145 0.51 1.26 -3.62
C PRO A 145 0.33 2.09 -4.90
N VAL A 146 1.42 2.70 -5.34
CA VAL A 146 1.48 3.61 -6.47
C VAL A 146 2.63 3.20 -7.36
N ARG A 147 2.29 2.63 -8.52
CA ARG A 147 3.25 2.21 -9.54
C ARG A 147 3.87 3.42 -10.21
N THR A 148 3.07 4.45 -10.46
CA THR A 148 3.52 5.65 -11.15
C THR A 148 2.75 6.88 -10.68
N LEU A 149 3.48 7.87 -10.20
CA LEU A 149 2.95 9.20 -9.89
C LEU A 149 3.38 10.18 -11.00
N TYR A 150 2.44 10.64 -11.82
CA TYR A 150 2.65 11.70 -12.80
C TYR A 150 2.38 13.06 -12.16
N ILE A 151 3.45 13.86 -12.06
CA ILE A 151 3.34 15.29 -11.73
C ILE A 151 3.36 16.03 -13.06
N VAL A 152 2.23 16.62 -13.43
CA VAL A 152 2.01 17.17 -14.77
C VAL A 152 2.05 18.69 -14.74
N ALA A 153 3.01 19.27 -15.43
CA ALA A 153 3.11 20.69 -15.69
C ALA A 153 2.22 21.07 -16.88
N ARG A 154 1.52 22.21 -16.77
CA ARG A 154 0.61 22.67 -17.82
C ARG A 154 1.36 23.28 -19.02
N ASN A 155 2.48 23.95 -18.77
CA ASN A 155 3.18 24.73 -19.78
C ASN A 155 4.71 24.57 -19.70
N ALA A 156 5.38 24.90 -20.80
CA ALA A 156 6.82 24.78 -20.94
C ALA A 156 7.62 25.57 -19.86
N PRO A 157 7.24 26.82 -19.49
CA PRO A 157 7.93 27.52 -18.39
C PRO A 157 7.79 26.84 -17.03
N GLN A 158 6.65 26.23 -16.74
CA GLN A 158 6.43 25.53 -15.48
C GLN A 158 7.24 24.23 -15.42
N ILE A 159 7.23 23.41 -16.49
CA ILE A 159 8.01 22.16 -16.48
C ILE A 159 9.51 22.42 -16.36
N GLU A 160 10.02 23.49 -16.98
CA GLU A 160 11.46 23.78 -16.92
C GLU A 160 11.90 24.12 -15.50
N ARG A 161 11.10 24.92 -14.78
CA ARG A 161 11.32 25.21 -13.35
C ARG A 161 11.22 23.96 -12.48
N MET A 162 10.29 23.06 -12.78
CA MET A 162 10.13 21.80 -12.03
C MET A 162 11.23 20.79 -12.33
N ARG A 163 11.81 20.81 -13.54
CA ARG A 163 12.80 19.85 -14.03
C ARG A 163 14.07 19.86 -13.20
N GLU A 164 14.55 21.04 -12.80
CA GLU A 164 15.75 21.18 -11.99
C GLU A 164 15.62 20.49 -10.63
N ALA A 165 14.53 20.79 -9.90
CA ALA A 165 14.24 20.15 -8.61
C ALA A 165 14.00 18.63 -8.75
N PHE A 166 13.29 18.21 -9.82
CA PHE A 166 13.04 16.80 -10.09
C PHE A 166 14.32 16.01 -10.38
N GLU A 167 15.18 16.52 -11.25
CA GLU A 167 16.43 15.83 -11.61
C GLU A 167 17.43 15.84 -10.45
N THR A 168 17.44 16.90 -9.62
CA THR A 168 18.22 16.94 -8.38
C THR A 168 17.80 15.80 -7.45
N LYS A 169 16.52 15.72 -7.10
CA LYS A 169 16.01 14.64 -6.23
C LYS A 169 16.25 13.27 -6.83
N ARG A 170 15.98 13.10 -8.13
CA ARG A 170 16.20 11.82 -8.82
C ARG A 170 17.66 11.35 -8.72
N ARG A 171 18.64 12.26 -8.76
CA ARG A 171 20.06 11.92 -8.60
C ARG A 171 20.41 11.53 -7.18
N GLU A 172 19.84 12.20 -6.18
CA GLU A 172 19.99 11.85 -4.76
C GLU A 172 19.47 10.45 -4.46
N GLU A 173 18.35 10.07 -5.10
CA GLU A 173 17.66 8.80 -4.90
C GLU A 173 18.18 7.64 -5.79
N ALA A 174 18.96 7.95 -6.83
CA ALA A 174 19.46 6.98 -7.80
C ALA A 174 20.32 5.82 -7.22
N PRO A 175 21.15 6.01 -6.17
CA PRO A 175 21.94 4.92 -5.59
C PRO A 175 21.06 3.82 -4.97
N GLU A 176 20.01 4.19 -4.23
CA GLU A 176 19.15 3.24 -3.50
C GLU A 176 18.16 2.49 -4.42
N VAL A 177 17.68 3.15 -5.47
CA VAL A 177 16.75 2.52 -6.44
C VAL A 177 17.44 1.40 -7.23
N PHE A 178 18.75 1.51 -7.46
CA PHE A 178 19.55 0.49 -8.14
C PHE A 178 19.75 -0.77 -7.27
N GLU A 179 20.01 -0.58 -5.97
CA GLU A 179 20.16 -1.70 -5.01
C GLU A 179 18.86 -2.49 -4.85
N ARG A 180 17.69 -1.82 -4.74
CA ARG A 180 16.40 -2.52 -4.66
C ARG A 180 16.02 -3.28 -5.91
N ARG A 181 16.36 -2.78 -7.10
CA ARG A 181 16.09 -3.50 -8.36
C ARG A 181 16.95 -4.75 -8.49
N SER A 182 18.19 -4.67 -8.04
CA SER A 182 19.09 -5.82 -7.93
C SER A 182 18.57 -6.84 -6.90
N ALA A 183 18.12 -6.39 -5.73
CA ALA A 183 17.55 -7.24 -4.68
C ALA A 183 16.21 -7.88 -5.08
N ALA A 184 15.29 -7.15 -5.73
CA ALA A 184 14.01 -7.66 -6.20
C ALA A 184 14.17 -8.67 -7.35
N SER A 185 15.09 -8.40 -8.29
CA SER A 185 15.48 -9.36 -9.34
C SER A 185 16.12 -10.63 -8.77
N SER A 186 16.69 -10.57 -7.57
CA SER A 186 17.26 -11.74 -6.87
C SER A 186 16.21 -12.49 -6.05
N ALA A 187 15.18 -11.79 -5.54
CA ALA A 187 14.09 -12.36 -4.77
C ALA A 187 13.07 -13.12 -5.65
N GLU A 188 12.88 -12.72 -6.91
CA GLU A 188 12.10 -13.46 -7.91
C GLU A 188 12.73 -14.82 -8.30
N ALA A 189 13.97 -15.10 -7.86
CA ALA A 189 14.67 -16.37 -8.08
C ALA A 189 14.67 -17.32 -6.87
N MET A 190 13.79 -17.12 -5.88
CA MET A 190 13.60 -18.08 -4.79
C MET A 190 12.62 -19.20 -5.18
N PRO A 191 12.98 -20.49 -5.08
CA PRO A 191 12.06 -21.59 -5.39
C PRO A 191 10.95 -21.67 -4.33
N SER A 192 9.72 -21.92 -4.78
CA SER A 192 8.53 -22.10 -3.92
C SER A 192 8.77 -23.12 -2.79
N PRO A 193 8.24 -22.89 -1.57
CA PRO A 193 8.35 -23.85 -0.49
C PRO A 193 7.54 -25.12 -0.81
N MET A 194 8.28 -26.24 -0.78
CA MET A 194 7.88 -27.64 -0.73
C MET A 194 6.37 -27.92 -0.55
N SER A 195 5.72 -28.36 -1.62
CA SER A 195 4.50 -29.15 -1.55
C SER A 195 4.84 -30.55 -1.01
N ALA A 196 4.15 -30.94 0.07
CA ALA A 196 4.22 -32.31 0.59
C ALA A 196 3.83 -33.34 -0.51
N PRO A 197 4.45 -34.53 -0.53
CA PRO A 197 4.23 -35.48 -1.62
C PRO A 197 2.82 -36.11 -1.52
N LEU A 198 1.98 -35.81 -2.51
CA LEU A 198 0.77 -36.59 -2.80
C LEU A 198 1.15 -38.02 -3.24
N PRO A 199 0.34 -39.05 -2.90
CA PRO A 199 0.66 -40.44 -3.19
C PRO A 199 0.77 -40.69 -4.70
N LYS A 200 1.84 -41.40 -5.10
CA LYS A 200 2.15 -41.77 -6.47
C LYS A 200 1.02 -42.61 -7.08
N ALA A 201 0.17 -42.00 -7.89
CA ALA A 201 -0.68 -42.72 -8.82
C ALA A 201 0.21 -43.32 -9.93
N SER A 202 0.14 -44.65 -10.06
CA SER A 202 0.84 -45.44 -11.07
C SER A 202 0.49 -44.97 -12.48
N ARG A 203 1.49 -44.45 -13.21
CA ARG A 203 1.37 -44.11 -14.63
C ARG A 203 1.34 -45.39 -15.47
N THR A 204 0.17 -45.75 -15.98
CA THR A 204 0.07 -46.55 -17.20
C THR A 204 0.35 -45.64 -18.41
N PRO A 205 1.15 -46.05 -19.41
CA PRO A 205 1.43 -45.22 -20.56
C PRO A 205 0.18 -45.11 -21.43
N PHE A 206 -0.49 -43.95 -21.41
CA PHE A 206 -1.53 -43.63 -22.38
C PHE A 206 -0.86 -43.28 -23.72
N SER A 207 -1.13 -44.08 -24.75
CA SER A 207 -0.60 -43.87 -26.09
C SER A 207 -1.22 -42.62 -26.73
N ILE A 208 -0.36 -41.70 -27.20
CA ILE A 208 -0.74 -40.48 -27.92
C ILE A 208 -1.66 -40.79 -29.13
N ALA A 209 -1.57 -42.00 -29.70
CA ALA A 209 -2.45 -42.45 -30.77
C ALA A 209 -3.94 -42.56 -30.35
N ALA A 210 -4.23 -42.89 -29.08
CA ALA A 210 -5.60 -42.99 -28.57
C ALA A 210 -6.25 -41.60 -28.41
N LEU A 211 -5.46 -40.58 -28.04
CA LEU A 211 -5.93 -39.20 -27.92
C LEU A 211 -6.26 -38.58 -29.29
N ILE A 212 -5.44 -38.85 -30.30
CA ILE A 212 -5.68 -38.40 -31.67
C ILE A 212 -6.93 -39.07 -32.25
N GLY A 213 -7.14 -40.37 -31.97
CA GLY A 213 -8.35 -41.08 -32.39
C GLY A 213 -9.63 -40.54 -31.73
N LEU A 214 -9.57 -40.18 -30.44
CA LEU A 214 -10.71 -39.60 -29.73
C LEU A 214 -11.06 -38.21 -30.29
N ALA A 215 -10.06 -37.37 -30.56
CA ALA A 215 -10.26 -36.04 -31.14
C ALA A 215 -10.88 -36.08 -32.54
N ALA A 216 -10.45 -37.02 -33.40
CA ALA A 216 -11.04 -37.19 -34.74
C ALA A 216 -12.50 -37.67 -34.67
N THR A 217 -12.84 -38.52 -33.71
CA THR A 217 -14.21 -39.03 -33.52
C THR A 217 -15.16 -37.95 -33.03
N VAL A 218 -14.71 -37.09 -32.10
CA VAL A 218 -15.48 -35.94 -31.59
C VAL A 218 -15.69 -34.89 -32.68
N MET A 219 -14.69 -34.66 -33.54
CA MET A 219 -14.79 -33.73 -34.66
C MET A 219 -15.75 -34.22 -35.75
N GLY A 220 -15.74 -35.52 -36.05
CA GLY A 220 -16.67 -36.15 -36.99
C GLY A 220 -18.13 -36.14 -36.50
N ALA A 221 -18.35 -36.41 -35.21
CA ALA A 221 -19.69 -36.32 -34.60
C ALA A 221 -20.23 -34.89 -34.58
N SER A 222 -19.36 -33.90 -34.42
CA SER A 222 -19.73 -32.48 -34.39
C SER A 222 -20.15 -31.94 -35.76
N LEU A 223 -19.52 -32.39 -36.86
CA LEU A 223 -19.94 -32.01 -38.22
C LEU A 223 -21.30 -32.61 -38.63
N ALA A 224 -21.63 -33.81 -38.15
CA ALA A 224 -22.93 -34.44 -38.44
C ALA A 224 -24.12 -33.71 -37.77
N VAL A 225 -23.91 -33.14 -36.58
CA VAL A 225 -24.94 -32.36 -35.86
C VAL A 225 -25.18 -30.99 -36.49
N VAL A 226 -24.16 -30.40 -37.12
CA VAL A 226 -24.25 -29.11 -37.82
C VAL A 226 -25.13 -29.19 -39.07
N PHE A 227 -25.19 -30.33 -39.76
CA PHE A 227 -26.02 -30.49 -40.97
C PHE A 227 -27.52 -30.73 -40.69
N LEU A 228 -27.90 -31.11 -39.46
CA LEU A 228 -29.27 -31.50 -39.13
C LEU A 228 -30.08 -30.48 -38.32
N SER A 229 -29.45 -29.41 -37.80
CA SER A 229 -30.07 -28.56 -36.76
C SER A 229 -30.29 -27.08 -37.10
N GLY A 230 -30.12 -26.66 -38.35
CA GLY A 230 -30.59 -25.34 -38.81
C GLY A 230 -30.09 -24.15 -38.00
N GLY A 231 -28.79 -23.83 -38.11
CA GLY A 231 -28.25 -22.48 -37.94
C GLY A 231 -28.17 -21.85 -36.55
N SER A 232 -28.88 -22.32 -35.52
CA SER A 232 -28.95 -21.59 -34.23
C SER A 232 -28.15 -22.16 -33.06
N VAL A 233 -27.39 -23.26 -33.25
CA VAL A 233 -26.52 -23.86 -32.20
C VAL A 233 -25.04 -23.41 -32.33
N ILE A 234 -24.72 -22.57 -33.32
CA ILE A 234 -23.33 -22.27 -33.74
C ILE A 234 -22.53 -21.49 -32.68
N TRP A 235 -23.18 -20.73 -31.79
CA TRP A 235 -22.47 -19.86 -30.84
C TRP A 235 -22.01 -20.55 -29.53
N ALA A 236 -22.58 -21.70 -29.17
CA ALA A 236 -22.28 -22.35 -27.88
C ALA A 236 -21.02 -23.23 -27.91
N LEU A 237 -20.56 -23.67 -29.09
CA LEU A 237 -19.44 -24.62 -29.23
C LEU A 237 -18.11 -23.97 -29.60
N VAL A 238 -18.13 -22.70 -30.04
CA VAL A 238 -16.92 -21.90 -30.33
C VAL A 238 -15.98 -21.76 -29.12
N PRO A 239 -16.47 -21.52 -27.89
CA PRO A 239 -15.59 -21.41 -26.72
C PRO A 239 -14.86 -22.72 -26.40
N LEU A 240 -15.54 -23.86 -26.59
CA LEU A 240 -14.95 -25.17 -26.33
C LEU A 240 -13.84 -25.49 -27.34
N LEU A 241 -14.05 -25.15 -28.62
CA LEU A 241 -13.04 -25.32 -29.66
C LEU A 241 -11.81 -24.43 -29.40
N LEU A 242 -12.01 -23.16 -29.04
CA LEU A 242 -10.92 -22.24 -28.70
C LEU A 242 -10.13 -22.72 -27.47
N ALA A 243 -10.80 -23.24 -26.44
CA ALA A 243 -10.15 -23.80 -25.26
C ALA A 243 -9.27 -25.01 -25.60
N THR A 244 -9.73 -25.89 -26.51
CA THR A 244 -8.92 -27.04 -26.96
C THR A 244 -7.69 -26.63 -27.77
N ILE A 245 -7.81 -25.59 -28.61
CA ILE A 245 -6.68 -25.05 -29.39
C ILE A 245 -5.64 -24.41 -28.45
N PHE A 246 -6.10 -23.65 -27.45
CA PHE A 246 -5.22 -23.01 -26.46
C PHE A 246 -4.46 -24.04 -25.62
N LEU A 247 -5.13 -25.10 -25.17
CA LEU A 247 -4.49 -26.17 -24.40
C LEU A 247 -3.44 -26.94 -25.23
N ALA A 248 -3.72 -27.18 -26.51
CA ALA A 248 -2.75 -27.79 -27.42
C ALA A 248 -1.53 -26.88 -27.62
N ALA A 249 -1.73 -25.58 -27.87
CA ALA A 249 -0.63 -24.61 -28.03
C ALA A 249 0.25 -24.50 -26.77
N TRP A 250 -0.36 -24.49 -25.59
CA TRP A 250 0.37 -24.49 -24.31
C TRP A 250 1.22 -25.75 -24.11
N LEU A 251 0.65 -26.93 -24.41
CA LEU A 251 1.37 -28.21 -24.32
C LEU A 251 2.56 -28.27 -25.29
N LEU A 252 2.41 -27.75 -26.51
CA LEU A 252 3.48 -27.66 -27.52
C LEU A 252 4.57 -26.65 -27.15
N SER A 253 4.23 -25.56 -26.44
CA SER A 253 5.20 -24.57 -25.94
C SER A 253 5.99 -25.07 -24.73
N SER A 254 5.44 -26.03 -23.97
CA SER A 254 6.05 -26.54 -22.73
C SER A 254 7.17 -27.56 -22.92
N SER A 255 7.52 -27.92 -24.17
CA SER A 255 8.56 -28.91 -24.50
C SER A 255 9.89 -28.32 -25.03
N GLY A 256 10.15 -27.02 -24.86
CA GLY A 256 11.43 -26.40 -25.22
C GLY A 256 12.52 -26.67 -24.19
N GLY A 257 13.53 -27.45 -24.58
CA GLY A 257 14.63 -27.92 -23.72
C GLY A 257 15.52 -26.82 -23.14
N GLY A 258 15.93 -27.01 -21.88
CA GLY A 258 16.80 -26.12 -21.13
C GLY A 258 18.26 -26.18 -21.60
N ALA A 259 18.90 -25.00 -21.64
CA ALA A 259 20.35 -24.86 -21.72
C ALA A 259 21.00 -25.21 -20.36
N PRO A 260 22.24 -25.72 -20.34
CA PRO A 260 22.91 -26.09 -19.10
C PRO A 260 23.32 -24.85 -18.30
N ALA A 261 23.09 -24.91 -16.98
CA ALA A 261 23.46 -23.86 -16.03
C ALA A 261 24.99 -23.67 -15.94
N PRO A 262 25.50 -22.43 -15.86
CA PRO A 262 26.90 -22.19 -15.55
C PRO A 262 27.21 -22.55 -14.09
N ALA A 263 28.42 -23.05 -13.84
CA ALA A 263 28.94 -23.37 -12.52
C ALA A 263 28.92 -22.15 -11.58
N PRO A 264 28.78 -22.34 -10.26
CA PRO A 264 28.58 -21.23 -9.33
C PRO A 264 29.80 -20.33 -9.30
N ALA A 265 29.61 -19.06 -9.66
CA ALA A 265 30.57 -18.00 -9.40
C ALA A 265 30.61 -17.75 -7.88
N GLU A 266 31.83 -17.73 -7.34
CA GLU A 266 32.10 -17.38 -5.95
C GLU A 266 31.49 -16.00 -5.64
N ALA A 267 30.64 -15.94 -4.61
CA ALA A 267 29.95 -14.71 -4.23
C ALA A 267 30.96 -13.61 -3.87
N PRO A 268 30.75 -12.35 -4.32
CA PRO A 268 31.59 -11.24 -3.90
C PRO A 268 31.45 -11.04 -2.39
N ARG A 269 32.57 -11.04 -1.67
CA ARG A 269 32.60 -10.68 -0.24
C ARG A 269 32.25 -9.19 -0.12
N VAL A 270 31.14 -8.93 0.57
CA VAL A 270 30.75 -7.59 1.03
C VAL A 270 31.81 -7.08 2.01
N PRO A 271 32.20 -5.79 1.99
CA PRO A 271 33.04 -5.20 3.02
C PRO A 271 32.40 -5.37 4.42
N GLU A 272 33.07 -6.12 5.30
CA GLU A 272 32.64 -6.46 6.67
C GLU A 272 32.75 -5.28 7.66
N ASP A 273 32.05 -4.16 7.45
CA ASP A 273 32.09 -3.08 8.46
C ASP A 273 30.81 -2.23 8.57
N TRP A 274 29.63 -2.83 8.32
CA TRP A 274 28.32 -2.23 8.68
C TRP A 274 27.78 -2.72 10.04
N ASP A 275 28.45 -3.70 10.65
CA ASP A 275 28.04 -4.34 11.91
C ASP A 275 28.83 -3.83 13.12
N ALA A 276 29.41 -2.61 13.08
CA ALA A 276 29.91 -2.00 14.30
C ALA A 276 28.72 -1.83 15.27
N PRO A 277 28.66 -2.56 16.40
CA PRO A 277 27.52 -2.48 17.29
C PRO A 277 27.46 -1.07 17.85
N LEU A 278 26.31 -0.40 17.69
CA LEU A 278 25.94 0.64 18.64
C LEU A 278 25.73 -0.08 19.96
N ASP A 279 26.69 0.06 20.89
CA ASP A 279 26.74 -0.70 22.13
C ASP A 279 25.40 -0.72 22.89
N GLY A 280 24.72 -1.87 22.89
CA GLY A 280 23.53 -2.19 23.69
C GLY A 280 22.70 -3.33 23.05
N PRO A 281 22.11 -4.26 23.82
CA PRO A 281 21.17 -5.23 23.24
C PRO A 281 19.95 -4.47 22.68
N PRO A 282 19.41 -4.80 21.49
CA PRO A 282 18.26 -4.09 20.97
C PRO A 282 17.04 -4.43 21.83
N ALA A 283 16.66 -3.52 22.74
CA ALA A 283 15.39 -3.61 23.44
C ALA A 283 14.29 -3.52 22.38
N LYS A 284 13.53 -4.61 22.21
CA LYS A 284 12.45 -4.66 21.23
C LYS A 284 11.24 -3.94 21.82
N GLN A 285 10.86 -2.88 21.12
CA GLN A 285 9.98 -1.83 21.58
C GLN A 285 8.58 -1.98 20.98
N VAL A 286 7.55 -1.72 21.77
CA VAL A 286 6.18 -1.47 21.28
C VAL A 286 6.00 0.04 21.19
N PHE A 287 5.68 0.54 20.01
CA PHE A 287 5.29 1.93 19.83
C PHE A 287 3.85 2.12 20.33
N LEU A 288 3.64 2.90 21.37
CA LEU A 288 2.32 3.18 21.90
C LEU A 288 1.80 4.52 21.36
N SER A 289 0.87 4.44 20.41
CA SER A 289 0.19 5.58 19.80
C SER A 289 -1.18 5.77 20.44
N PHE A 290 -1.46 6.97 20.95
CA PHE A 290 -2.73 7.31 21.61
C PHE A 290 -2.97 8.82 21.59
N SER A 291 -4.24 9.23 21.67
CA SER A 291 -4.58 10.64 21.88
C SER A 291 -4.19 11.06 23.30
N SER A 292 -3.70 12.28 23.47
CA SER A 292 -3.43 12.85 24.80
C SER A 292 -4.64 12.83 25.75
N ARG A 293 -5.87 12.75 25.21
CA ARG A 293 -7.11 12.62 25.98
C ARG A 293 -7.37 11.22 26.52
N ASP A 294 -6.69 10.21 25.97
CA ASP A 294 -6.77 8.80 26.38
C ASP A 294 -5.53 8.35 27.18
N ALA A 295 -4.80 9.32 27.76
CA ALA A 295 -3.58 9.13 28.53
C ALA A 295 -3.72 8.09 29.66
N GLU A 296 -4.84 8.06 30.38
CA GLU A 296 -5.07 7.10 31.47
C GLU A 296 -5.15 5.66 30.97
N ALA A 297 -5.77 5.45 29.80
CA ALA A 297 -5.85 4.13 29.16
C ALA A 297 -4.47 3.71 28.62
N ALA A 298 -3.70 4.64 28.05
CA ALA A 298 -2.32 4.38 27.65
C ALA A 298 -1.41 4.00 28.84
N ASP A 299 -1.57 4.66 29.99
CA ASP A 299 -0.83 4.35 31.22
C ASP A 299 -1.12 2.92 31.71
N ARG A 300 -2.37 2.46 31.59
CA ARG A 300 -2.78 1.08 31.91
C ARG A 300 -2.10 0.06 31.00
N ILE A 301 -2.06 0.32 29.69
CA ILE A 301 -1.35 -0.52 28.73
C ILE A 301 0.13 -0.61 29.11
N ALA A 302 0.79 0.53 29.29
CA ALA A 302 2.20 0.58 29.66
C ALA A 302 2.48 -0.09 31.01
N GLN A 303 1.55 -0.03 31.97
CA GLN A 303 1.64 -0.76 33.24
C GLN A 303 1.51 -2.27 33.03
N ALA A 304 0.54 -2.74 32.25
CA ALA A 304 0.34 -4.15 31.98
C ALA A 304 1.56 -4.78 31.28
N PHE A 305 2.17 -4.08 30.32
CA PHE A 305 3.42 -4.52 29.69
C PHE A 305 4.56 -4.62 30.70
N ARG A 306 4.77 -3.59 31.55
CA ARG A 306 5.79 -3.64 32.61
C ARG A 306 5.60 -4.79 33.61
N GLU A 307 4.37 -5.19 33.88
CA GLU A 307 4.06 -6.29 34.80
C GLU A 307 4.27 -7.68 34.17
N VAL A 308 3.92 -7.85 32.89
CA VAL A 308 3.92 -9.15 32.20
C VAL A 308 5.20 -9.43 31.44
N ALA A 309 5.78 -8.40 30.83
CA ALA A 309 6.96 -8.48 29.98
C ALA A 309 7.90 -7.30 30.32
N PRO A 310 8.50 -7.25 31.52
CA PRO A 310 9.38 -6.16 31.96
C PRO A 310 10.62 -5.96 31.07
N GLU A 311 10.98 -6.95 30.26
CA GLU A 311 12.03 -6.90 29.25
C GLU A 311 11.61 -6.19 27.94
N VAL A 312 10.30 -5.97 27.74
CA VAL A 312 9.75 -5.24 26.59
C VAL A 312 9.62 -3.77 26.95
N GLU A 313 10.24 -2.91 26.15
CA GLU A 313 10.11 -1.47 26.29
C GLU A 313 8.86 -0.98 25.54
N VAL A 314 8.10 -0.08 26.16
CA VAL A 314 6.95 0.56 25.52
C VAL A 314 7.31 2.02 25.31
N PHE A 315 7.46 2.41 24.04
CA PHE A 315 7.75 3.78 23.67
C PHE A 315 6.48 4.63 23.80
N ASP A 316 6.51 5.62 24.68
CA ASP A 316 5.50 6.62 24.95
C ASP A 316 6.07 8.02 24.67
N PHE A 317 5.50 8.71 23.69
CA PHE A 317 5.98 10.01 23.24
C PHE A 317 6.06 11.07 24.36
N ARG A 318 5.24 10.95 25.42
CA ARG A 318 5.23 11.88 26.55
C ARG A 318 6.48 11.75 27.42
N ARG A 319 7.12 10.58 27.40
CA ARG A 319 8.21 10.19 28.31
C ARG A 319 9.53 10.04 27.59
N ASP A 320 9.48 9.55 26.35
CA ASP A 320 10.66 9.06 25.62
C ASP A 320 11.14 10.04 24.53
N ILE A 321 10.50 11.22 24.43
CA ILE A 321 10.98 12.35 23.61
C ILE A 321 11.62 13.38 24.53
N GLU A 322 12.95 13.52 24.42
CA GLU A 322 13.70 14.52 25.17
C GLU A 322 13.35 15.95 24.75
N ILE A 323 13.32 16.85 25.74
CA ILE A 323 13.05 18.28 25.52
C ILE A 323 14.17 18.87 24.65
N GLY A 324 13.79 19.40 23.49
CA GLY A 324 14.73 20.00 22.51
C GLY A 324 15.02 19.13 21.29
N VAL A 325 14.55 17.88 21.28
CA VAL A 325 14.55 17.02 20.09
C VAL A 325 13.30 17.32 19.25
N SER A 326 13.44 17.25 17.92
CA SER A 326 12.29 17.36 17.01
C SER A 326 11.32 16.20 17.26
N TYR A 327 10.12 16.53 17.74
CA TYR A 327 9.04 15.58 18.03
C TYR A 327 8.81 14.63 16.84
N GLN A 328 8.59 15.19 15.65
CA GLN A 328 8.32 14.42 14.43
C GLN A 328 9.44 13.43 14.11
N ARG A 329 10.71 13.88 14.08
CA ARG A 329 11.83 12.99 13.75
C ARG A 329 11.99 11.84 14.75
N ARG A 330 11.67 12.08 16.03
CA ARG A 330 11.76 11.02 17.05
C ARG A 330 10.63 10.00 16.90
N ILE A 331 9.42 10.45 16.60
CA ILE A 331 8.28 9.57 16.28
C ILE A 331 8.60 8.69 15.06
N ASP A 332 9.11 9.29 13.98
CA ASP A 332 9.48 8.54 12.76
C ASP A 332 10.58 7.50 13.01
N ALA A 333 11.55 7.84 13.86
CA ALA A 333 12.61 6.92 14.28
C ALA A 333 12.05 5.80 15.16
N ALA A 334 11.22 6.12 16.16
CA ALA A 334 10.60 5.15 17.05
C ALA A 334 9.72 4.16 16.27
N LEU A 335 8.91 4.65 15.33
CA LEU A 335 8.10 3.83 14.43
C LEU A 335 8.93 2.91 13.52
N LYS A 336 10.23 3.14 13.33
CA LYS A 336 11.16 2.26 12.59
C LYS A 336 11.87 1.27 13.53
N GLU A 337 12.25 1.72 14.71
CA GLU A 337 12.95 0.95 15.75
C GLU A 337 12.05 -0.08 16.43
N CYS A 338 10.77 0.23 16.61
CA CYS A 338 9.80 -0.65 17.25
C CYS A 338 9.43 -1.86 16.37
N GLU A 339 9.01 -2.95 17.01
CA GLU A 339 8.60 -4.20 16.34
C GLU A 339 7.10 -4.31 16.15
N HIS A 340 6.36 -3.60 16.99
CA HIS A 340 4.92 -3.49 16.91
C HIS A 340 4.51 -2.05 17.18
N ALA A 341 3.39 -1.64 16.59
CA ALA A 341 2.72 -0.40 16.91
C ALA A 341 1.35 -0.73 17.51
N LEU A 342 1.14 -0.35 18.76
CA LEU A 342 -0.15 -0.44 19.43
C LEU A 342 -0.84 0.92 19.31
N CYS A 343 -1.93 0.97 18.54
CA CYS A 343 -2.73 2.17 18.33
C CYS A 343 -4.01 2.07 19.15
N LEU A 344 -4.17 2.97 20.13
CA LEU A 344 -5.36 3.06 20.98
C LEU A 344 -6.40 3.95 20.29
N LEU A 345 -7.37 3.32 19.62
CA LEU A 345 -8.30 3.98 18.73
C LEU A 345 -9.51 4.56 19.47
N SER A 346 -9.79 5.82 19.21
CA SER A 346 -10.92 6.59 19.76
C SER A 346 -11.31 7.72 18.79
N PRO A 347 -12.46 8.39 18.98
CA PRO A 347 -12.78 9.60 18.23
C PRO A 347 -11.70 10.68 18.35
N ASP A 348 -11.16 10.88 19.56
CA ASP A 348 -10.12 11.88 19.80
C ASP A 348 -8.80 11.49 19.11
N TYR A 349 -8.48 10.19 19.02
CA TYR A 349 -7.35 9.67 18.25
C TYR A 349 -7.48 10.01 16.76
N MET A 350 -8.64 9.73 16.17
CA MET A 350 -8.89 9.99 14.74
C MET A 350 -8.94 11.49 14.41
N SER A 351 -9.25 12.34 15.38
CA SER A 351 -9.25 13.79 15.21
C SER A 351 -7.86 14.43 15.37
N SER A 352 -6.86 13.70 15.87
CA SER A 352 -5.48 14.18 15.99
C SER A 352 -4.73 13.91 14.70
N GLY A 353 -4.22 14.99 14.09
CA GLY A 353 -3.43 14.91 12.87
C GLY A 353 -2.16 14.07 13.05
N GLU A 354 -1.54 14.11 14.22
CA GLU A 354 -0.36 13.34 14.59
C GLU A 354 -0.69 11.85 14.76
N CYS A 355 -1.70 11.51 15.55
CA CYS A 355 -2.12 10.11 15.75
C CYS A 355 -2.57 9.45 14.45
N GLU A 356 -3.29 10.18 13.61
CA GLU A 356 -3.69 9.69 12.29
C GLU A 356 -2.47 9.38 11.42
N GLU A 357 -1.45 10.24 11.42
CA GLU A 357 -0.21 10.02 10.67
C GLU A 357 0.53 8.75 11.12
N GLU A 358 0.67 8.60 12.43
CA GLU A 358 1.27 7.42 13.06
C GLU A 358 0.52 6.13 12.68
N LEU A 359 -0.81 6.16 12.71
CA LEU A 359 -1.65 5.02 12.30
C LEU A 359 -1.45 4.67 10.82
N MET A 360 -1.34 5.67 9.94
CA MET A 360 -1.12 5.43 8.51
C MET A 360 0.24 4.79 8.26
N VAL A 361 1.29 5.29 8.91
CA VAL A 361 2.64 4.69 8.83
C VAL A 361 2.63 3.26 9.38
N ALA A 362 2.00 3.05 10.54
CA ALA A 362 1.91 1.75 11.16
C ALA A 362 1.14 0.74 10.31
N ARG A 363 0.01 1.13 9.71
CA ARG A 363 -0.79 0.29 8.79
C ARG A 363 0.04 -0.12 7.58
N LEU A 364 0.77 0.83 7.01
CA LEU A 364 1.56 0.59 5.83
C LEU A 364 2.73 -0.36 6.11
N ARG A 365 3.41 -0.21 7.26
CA ARG A 365 4.42 -1.17 7.73
C ARG A 365 3.82 -2.54 8.03
N ASN A 366 2.61 -2.57 8.59
CA ASN A 366 1.88 -3.81 8.87
C ASN A 366 1.64 -4.65 7.62
N LYS A 367 1.18 -4.03 6.54
CA LYS A 367 1.00 -4.71 5.25
C LYS A 367 2.30 -5.37 4.76
N ARG A 368 3.44 -4.68 4.92
CA ARG A 368 4.76 -5.20 4.50
C ARG A 368 5.28 -6.33 5.37
N MET A 369 4.91 -6.31 6.65
CA MET A 369 5.35 -7.30 7.64
C MET A 369 4.37 -8.45 7.81
N GLY A 370 3.56 -8.75 6.79
CA GLY A 370 2.63 -9.89 6.82
C GLY A 370 1.48 -9.72 7.83
N PHE A 371 1.11 -8.49 8.16
CA PHE A 371 0.03 -8.12 9.07
C PHE A 371 0.26 -8.43 10.56
N GLU A 372 1.52 -8.49 11.02
CA GLU A 372 1.87 -8.75 12.43
C GLU A 372 2.30 -7.51 13.25
N PHE A 373 2.59 -6.38 12.59
CA PHE A 373 3.15 -5.16 13.18
C PHE A 373 2.11 -4.30 13.93
N LEU A 374 0.95 -4.03 13.33
CA LEU A 374 -0.04 -3.09 13.87
C LEU A 374 -1.04 -3.82 14.75
N TRP A 375 -1.17 -3.35 15.99
CA TRP A 375 -2.14 -3.81 16.98
C TRP A 375 -3.16 -2.71 17.27
N PRO A 376 -4.27 -2.66 16.51
CA PRO A 376 -5.34 -1.72 16.79
C PRO A 376 -6.13 -2.19 18.02
N VAL A 377 -6.34 -1.29 18.98
CA VAL A 377 -7.17 -1.52 20.18
C VAL A 377 -8.29 -0.48 20.19
N TYR A 378 -9.53 -0.93 20.03
CA TYR A 378 -10.68 -0.02 20.06
C TYR A 378 -11.00 0.35 21.50
N TRP A 379 -10.73 1.60 21.88
CA TRP A 379 -11.08 2.14 23.20
C TRP A 379 -12.49 2.71 23.23
N ARG A 380 -12.85 3.44 22.16
CA ARG A 380 -14.19 3.98 21.92
C ARG A 380 -14.61 3.80 20.47
N GLY A 381 -15.91 3.87 20.20
CA GLY A 381 -16.48 3.77 18.86
C GLY A 381 -15.85 4.79 17.90
N LEU A 382 -15.61 4.38 16.65
CA LEU A 382 -15.06 5.27 15.63
C LEU A 382 -16.18 5.97 14.86
N PRO A 383 -15.99 7.23 14.43
CA PRO A 383 -16.99 7.94 13.65
C PRO A 383 -17.11 7.37 12.22
N GLY A 384 -18.35 7.22 11.72
CA GLY A 384 -18.64 6.86 10.32
C GLY A 384 -18.23 5.45 9.91
N ASP A 385 -17.99 5.22 8.62
CA ASP A 385 -17.65 3.92 8.02
C ASP A 385 -16.19 3.48 8.27
N LEU A 386 -15.45 4.17 9.16
CA LEU A 386 -14.06 3.88 9.50
C LEU A 386 -13.87 2.51 10.17
N GLU A 387 -14.93 1.95 10.75
CA GLU A 387 -14.93 0.61 11.34
C GLU A 387 -14.57 -0.46 10.30
N ASP A 388 -15.14 -0.41 9.10
CA ASP A 388 -14.88 -1.40 8.05
C ASP A 388 -13.42 -1.39 7.56
N TRP A 389 -12.73 -0.24 7.67
CA TRP A 389 -11.35 -0.03 7.22
C TRP A 389 -10.30 -0.62 8.17
N ILE A 390 -10.57 -0.60 9.48
CA ILE A 390 -9.65 -1.07 10.51
C ILE A 390 -10.01 -2.50 10.94
N MET A 391 -11.27 -2.94 10.80
CA MET A 391 -11.74 -4.27 11.19
C MET A 391 -11.08 -5.45 10.47
N ILE A 392 -10.44 -5.25 9.31
CA ILE A 392 -9.65 -6.29 8.64
C ILE A 392 -8.39 -6.64 9.45
N LEU A 393 -7.91 -5.71 10.28
CA LEU A 393 -6.82 -5.90 11.23
C LEU A 393 -7.41 -6.32 12.58
N ASN A 394 -7.63 -7.63 12.70
CA ASN A 394 -7.99 -8.32 13.94
C ASN A 394 -7.09 -7.86 15.10
N LEU A 395 -7.61 -7.47 16.27
CA LEU A 395 -7.01 -7.90 17.55
C LEU A 395 -7.77 -7.62 18.87
N ALA A 396 -8.39 -6.46 19.11
CA ALA A 396 -9.07 -6.24 20.40
C ALA A 396 -10.12 -5.11 20.41
N ASP A 397 -11.31 -5.43 20.93
CA ASP A 397 -12.40 -4.49 21.17
C ASP A 397 -12.56 -4.26 22.67
N CYS A 398 -12.23 -3.06 23.15
CA CYS A 398 -12.33 -2.63 24.55
C CYS A 398 -13.38 -1.53 24.72
N ARG A 399 -14.31 -1.39 23.77
CA ARG A 399 -15.33 -0.35 23.79
C ARG A 399 -16.46 -0.67 24.75
N GLU A 400 -17.16 0.32 25.29
CA GLU A 400 -16.82 1.75 25.33
C GLU A 400 -16.10 2.02 26.65
N GLU A 401 -14.77 2.16 26.60
CA GLU A 401 -13.92 2.39 27.76
C GLU A 401 -13.90 1.23 28.81
N ASP A 402 -13.96 -0.02 28.35
CA ASP A 402 -13.86 -1.20 29.23
C ASP A 402 -12.41 -1.41 29.68
N ALA A 403 -12.08 -0.84 30.84
CA ALA A 403 -10.76 -0.96 31.45
C ALA A 403 -10.37 -2.41 31.78
N GLY A 404 -11.34 -3.30 32.06
CA GLY A 404 -11.07 -4.70 32.35
C GLY A 404 -10.61 -5.46 31.10
N GLU A 405 -11.31 -5.26 29.99
CA GLU A 405 -10.92 -5.83 28.70
C GLU A 405 -9.63 -5.21 28.15
N LEU A 406 -9.40 -3.91 28.40
CA LEU A 406 -8.15 -3.23 28.06
C LEU A 406 -6.97 -3.86 28.79
N ASP A 407 -7.08 -4.04 30.12
CA ASP A 407 -6.04 -4.68 30.93
C ASP A 407 -5.79 -6.13 30.45
N ALA A 408 -6.86 -6.89 30.19
CA ALA A 408 -6.75 -8.27 29.71
C ALA A 408 -6.07 -8.35 28.33
N THR A 409 -6.45 -7.46 27.42
CA THR A 409 -5.87 -7.32 26.08
C THR A 409 -4.39 -6.95 26.17
N ALA A 410 -4.03 -5.93 26.94
CA ALA A 410 -2.63 -5.50 27.07
C ALA A 410 -1.75 -6.62 27.63
N ARG A 411 -2.22 -7.35 28.66
CA ARG A 411 -1.52 -8.54 29.20
C ARG A 411 -1.36 -9.64 28.15
N ARG A 412 -2.41 -9.90 27.35
CA ARG A 412 -2.39 -10.88 26.26
C ARG A 412 -1.36 -10.51 25.20
N LEU A 413 -1.27 -9.23 24.82
CA LEU A 413 -0.28 -8.74 23.85
C LEU A 413 1.14 -8.81 24.40
N ALA A 414 1.36 -8.34 25.64
CA ALA A 414 2.66 -8.42 26.30
C ALA A 414 3.17 -9.86 26.39
N ALA A 415 2.31 -10.82 26.77
CA ALA A 415 2.68 -12.23 26.86
C ALA A 415 3.10 -12.85 25.51
N ARG A 416 2.70 -12.30 24.36
CA ARG A 416 3.15 -12.77 23.03
C ARG A 416 4.61 -12.46 22.76
N LEU A 417 5.17 -11.47 23.45
CA LEU A 417 6.54 -11.01 23.26
C LEU A 417 7.55 -11.64 24.24
N VAL A 418 7.06 -12.32 25.28
CA VAL A 418 7.92 -13.05 26.23
C VAL A 418 8.39 -14.36 25.58
N PRO A 419 9.71 -14.61 25.47
CA PRO A 419 10.23 -15.87 24.94
C PRO A 419 9.73 -17.07 25.78
N ALA A 420 9.32 -18.15 25.11
CA ALA A 420 9.02 -19.39 25.83
C ALA A 420 10.26 -19.88 26.60
N GLN A 421 10.12 -20.11 27.91
CA GLN A 421 11.18 -20.70 28.74
C GLN A 421 11.68 -22.00 28.05
N PRO A 422 13.00 -22.19 27.86
CA PRO A 422 13.50 -23.45 27.35
C PRO A 422 13.07 -24.56 28.31
N GLY A 423 12.31 -25.53 27.80
CA GLY A 423 11.89 -26.69 28.58
C GLY A 423 13.08 -27.42 29.19
N PRO A 424 12.90 -28.15 30.30
CA PRO A 424 14.00 -28.83 30.97
C PRO A 424 14.74 -29.73 29.98
N VAL A 425 16.04 -29.48 29.82
CA VAL A 425 16.94 -30.32 29.02
C VAL A 425 16.85 -31.73 29.57
N ALA A 426 16.28 -32.65 28.79
CA ALA A 426 16.23 -34.06 29.15
C ALA A 426 17.67 -34.55 29.35
N GLY A 427 18.02 -34.85 30.60
CA GLY A 427 19.33 -35.40 30.93
C GLY A 427 19.58 -36.69 30.15
N PRO A 428 20.84 -37.01 29.83
CA PRO A 428 21.16 -38.22 29.10
C PRO A 428 20.61 -39.45 29.83
N PRO A 429 20.06 -40.45 29.10
CA PRO A 429 19.51 -41.64 29.72
C PRO A 429 20.59 -42.36 30.54
N PRO A 430 20.23 -42.94 31.70
CA PRO A 430 21.19 -43.65 32.52
C PRO A 430 21.82 -44.79 31.73
N ARG A 431 23.15 -44.88 31.78
CA ARG A 431 23.90 -46.00 31.20
C ARG A 431 23.60 -47.24 32.04
N GLY A 432 22.77 -48.12 31.49
CA GLY A 432 22.55 -49.48 31.98
C GLY A 432 23.63 -50.44 31.51
#